data_AF-G0MXL3-F1
#
_entry.id   AF-G0MXL3-F1
#
_cell.length_a   1.000
_cell.length_b   1.000
_cell.length_c   1.000
_cell.angle_alpha   90.00
_cell.angle_beta   90.00
_cell.angle_gamma   90.00
#
_symmetry.space_group_name_H-M   'P 1'
#
loop_
_entity.id
_entity.type
_entity.pdbx_description
1 polymer ?
#
loop_
_entity_poly.entity_id
_entity_poly.type
_entity_poly.pdbx_seq_one_letter_code
_entity_poly.pdbx_strand_id
1 'polypeptide(L)'
;MIGDHELTNDFQILHFIFGGAGSILNLILLLLAIFITPKAIRLYSTLIINFAITDGIACLLDIFIEIRVLPYPNEDSMAHIMNGFCKYFGLKTCAVGFSLYLHTLTHSVWSLLISFAYRYLILFNTSFTRKNIFLVIFACYIPSFIQAVS
;
A
#
# COMPACT_ATOMS: atom_id res chain seq x y z
N MET A 1 -34.19 -5.52 -7.87
CA MET A 1 -33.43 -5.97 -6.68
C MET A 1 -32.22 -6.69 -7.23
N ILE A 2 -31.06 -6.05 -7.24
CA ILE A 2 -29.79 -6.72 -7.55
C ILE A 2 -29.57 -7.71 -6.43
N GLY A 3 -29.36 -8.99 -6.75
CA GLY A 3 -29.17 -10.01 -5.73
C GLY A 3 -27.86 -9.78 -4.99
N ASP A 4 -27.82 -10.03 -3.68
CA ASP A 4 -26.59 -9.87 -2.87
C ASP A 4 -25.38 -10.61 -3.47
N HIS A 5 -25.64 -11.72 -4.16
CA HIS A 5 -24.65 -12.50 -4.91
C HIS A 5 -24.04 -11.75 -6.10
N GLU A 6 -24.86 -11.04 -6.89
CA GLU A 6 -24.38 -10.26 -8.04
C GLU A 6 -23.49 -9.11 -7.55
N LEU A 7 -23.91 -8.45 -6.48
CA LEU A 7 -23.18 -7.35 -5.88
C LEU A 7 -21.80 -7.80 -5.34
N THR A 8 -21.72 -8.95 -4.68
CA THR A 8 -20.43 -9.50 -4.25
C THR A 8 -19.51 -9.83 -5.42
N ASN A 9 -20.04 -10.42 -6.50
CA ASN A 9 -19.25 -10.78 -7.66
C ASN A 9 -18.66 -9.54 -8.36
N ASP A 10 -19.44 -8.47 -8.46
CA ASP A 10 -18.98 -7.20 -9.04
C ASP A 10 -17.81 -6.61 -8.23
N PHE A 11 -17.89 -6.60 -6.90
CA PHE A 11 -16.79 -6.10 -6.05
C PHE A 11 -15.51 -6.94 -6.19
N GLN A 12 -15.63 -8.27 -6.26
CA GLN A 12 -14.46 -9.15 -6.44
C GLN A 12 -13.74 -8.88 -7.76
N ILE A 13 -14.51 -8.72 -8.85
CA ILE A 13 -13.96 -8.39 -10.17
C ILE A 13 -13.21 -7.06 -10.10
N LEU A 14 -13.76 -6.06 -9.40
CA LEU A 14 -13.09 -4.76 -9.24
C LEU A 14 -11.78 -4.88 -8.47
N HIS A 15 -11.73 -5.60 -7.35
CA HIS A 15 -10.48 -5.82 -6.60
C HIS A 15 -9.43 -6.51 -7.46
N PHE A 16 -9.82 -7.50 -8.26
CA PHE A 16 -8.90 -8.20 -9.14
C PHE A 16 -8.35 -7.29 -10.25
N ILE A 17 -9.21 -6.47 -10.88
CA ILE A 17 -8.81 -5.55 -11.95
C ILE A 17 -7.91 -4.45 -11.39
N PHE A 18 -8.34 -3.75 -10.35
CA PHE A 18 -7.59 -2.61 -9.80
C PHE A 18 -6.34 -3.05 -9.05
N GLY A 19 -6.44 -4.07 -8.19
CA GLY A 19 -5.29 -4.65 -7.51
C GLY A 19 -4.29 -5.28 -8.48
N GLY A 20 -4.78 -5.97 -9.51
CA GLY A 20 -3.94 -6.55 -10.56
C GLY A 20 -3.20 -5.49 -11.37
N ALA A 21 -3.92 -4.47 -11.86
CA ALA A 21 -3.33 -3.35 -12.58
C ALA A 21 -2.32 -2.59 -11.71
N GLY A 22 -2.66 -2.31 -10.45
CA GLY A 22 -1.77 -1.65 -9.49
C GLY A 22 -0.49 -2.45 -9.25
N SER A 23 -0.59 -3.77 -9.10
CA SER A 23 0.56 -4.66 -8.92
C SER A 23 1.50 -4.63 -10.14
N ILE A 24 0.93 -4.69 -11.36
CA ILE A 24 1.69 -4.64 -12.61
C ILE A 24 2.39 -3.29 -12.78
N LEU A 25 1.68 -2.18 -12.55
CA LEU A 25 2.24 -0.83 -12.68
C LEU A 25 3.35 -0.57 -11.67
N ASN A 26 3.20 -1.03 -10.42
CA ASN A 26 4.24 -0.95 -9.41
C ASN A 26 5.46 -1.81 -9.75
N LEU A 27 5.26 -2.99 -10.34
CA LEU A 27 6.37 -3.81 -10.83
C LEU A 27 7.14 -3.08 -11.95
N ILE A 28 6.44 -2.48 -12.91
CA ILE A 28 7.05 -1.67 -13.97
C ILE A 28 7.84 -0.51 -13.35
N LEU A 29 7.24 0.23 -12.41
CA LEU A 29 7.89 1.34 -11.72
C LEU A 29 9.16 0.89 -10.99
N LEU A 30 9.12 -0.26 -10.31
CA LEU A 30 10.27 -0.85 -9.63
C LEU A 30 11.40 -1.17 -10.61
N LEU A 31 11.09 -1.80 -11.75
CA LEU A 31 12.08 -2.12 -12.79
C LEU A 31 12.70 -0.84 -13.38
N LEU A 32 11.89 0.18 -13.69
CA LEU A 32 12.38 1.47 -14.17
C LEU A 32 13.31 2.13 -13.14
N ALA A 33 12.93 2.11 -11.86
CA ALA A 33 13.72 2.71 -10.79
C ALA A 33 15.06 1.99 -10.58
N ILE A 34 15.13 0.67 -10.76
CA ILE A 34 16.37 -0.10 -10.59
C ILE A 34 17.29 0.06 -11.81
N PHE A 35 16.76 -0.07 -13.03
CA PHE A 35 17.58 -0.23 -14.23
C PHE A 35 17.85 1.06 -14.99
N ILE A 36 16.98 2.08 -14.91
CA ILE A 36 17.09 3.30 -15.74
C ILE A 36 17.67 4.48 -14.95
N THR A 37 17.51 4.51 -13.63
CA THR A 37 17.81 5.70 -12.82
C THR A 37 19.27 6.19 -12.96
N PRO A 38 19.50 7.47 -13.36
CA PRO A 38 20.82 8.06 -13.41
C PRO A 38 21.38 8.36 -12.00
N LYS A 39 22.71 8.34 -11.86
CA LYS A 39 23.41 8.50 -10.56
C LYS A 39 23.05 9.78 -9.80
N ALA A 40 22.67 10.85 -10.51
CA ALA A 40 22.31 12.15 -9.92
C ALA A 40 21.05 12.10 -9.04
N ILE A 41 20.09 11.21 -9.31
CA ILE A 41 18.83 11.09 -8.55
C ILE A 41 18.76 9.81 -7.72
N ARG A 42 19.92 9.20 -7.41
CA ARG A 42 19.99 7.89 -6.74
C ARG A 42 19.30 7.87 -5.37
N LEU A 43 19.35 8.97 -4.63
CA LEU A 43 18.65 9.13 -3.34
C LEU A 43 17.13 9.12 -3.49
N TYR A 44 16.64 9.84 -4.50
CA TYR A 44 15.22 9.87 -4.84
C TYR A 44 14.72 8.51 -5.35
N SER A 45 15.54 7.80 -6.12
CA SER A 45 15.24 6.45 -6.60
C SER A 45 15.04 5.45 -5.46
N THR A 46 15.80 5.56 -4.35
CA THR A 46 15.56 4.73 -3.16
C THR A 46 14.16 4.93 -2.58
N LEU A 47 13.67 6.17 -2.55
CA LEU A 47 12.30 6.47 -2.10
C LEU A 47 11.24 5.89 -3.04
N ILE A 48 11.46 6.00 -4.36
CA ILE A 48 10.56 5.40 -5.36
C ILE A 48 10.53 3.88 -5.24
N ILE A 49 11.69 3.24 -5.07
CA ILE A 49 11.78 1.79 -4.90
C ILE A 49 11.00 1.35 -3.65
N ASN A 50 11.19 2.05 -2.53
CA ASN A 50 10.46 1.79 -1.29
C ASN A 50 8.94 1.91 -1.50
N PHE A 51 8.51 3.01 -2.13
CA PHE A 51 7.11 3.23 -2.50
C PHE A 51 6.56 2.09 -3.35
N ALA A 52 7.21 1.77 -4.49
CA ALA A 52 6.75 0.77 -5.45
C ALA A 52 6.65 -0.64 -4.83
N ILE A 53 7.58 -1.00 -3.94
CA ILE A 53 7.52 -2.27 -3.20
C ILE A 53 6.31 -2.28 -2.26
N THR A 54 6.16 -1.24 -1.43
CA THR A 54 5.08 -1.21 -0.43
C THR A 54 3.70 -1.11 -1.06
N ASP A 55 3.55 -0.31 -2.11
CA ASP A 55 2.30 -0.16 -2.84
C ASP A 55 1.96 -1.44 -3.63
N GLY A 56 2.95 -2.07 -4.27
CA GLY A 56 2.78 -3.37 -4.92
C GLY A 56 2.33 -4.46 -3.95
N ILE A 57 2.92 -4.53 -2.74
CA ILE A 57 2.47 -5.48 -1.71
C ILE A 57 1.05 -5.15 -1.23
N ALA A 58 0.71 -3.87 -1.07
CA ALA A 58 -0.65 -3.47 -0.71
C ALA A 58 -1.67 -3.93 -1.76
N CYS A 59 -1.38 -3.77 -3.06
CA CYS A 59 -2.24 -4.27 -4.13
C CYS A 59 -2.39 -5.80 -4.11
N LEU A 60 -1.32 -6.56 -3.84
CA LEU A 60 -1.39 -8.01 -3.72
C LEU A 60 -2.23 -8.45 -2.51
N LEU A 61 -2.10 -7.74 -1.38
CA LEU A 61 -2.88 -8.00 -0.17
C LEU A 61 -4.36 -7.63 -0.38
N ASP A 62 -4.67 -6.59 -1.15
CA ASP A 62 -6.05 -6.24 -1.51
C ASP A 62 -6.74 -7.40 -2.26
N ILE A 63 -6.06 -7.98 -3.27
CA ILE A 63 -6.56 -9.17 -3.99
C ILE A 63 -6.65 -10.38 -3.06
N PHE A 64 -5.71 -10.53 -2.13
CA PHE A 64 -5.70 -11.67 -1.20
C PHE A 64 -6.87 -11.64 -0.20
N ILE A 65 -7.30 -10.45 0.23
CA ILE A 65 -8.29 -10.27 1.28
C ILE A 65 -9.68 -10.00 0.71
N GLU A 66 -9.76 -9.23 -0.38
CA GLU A 66 -10.99 -8.69 -0.98
C GLU A 66 -11.89 -8.07 0.10
N ILE A 67 -11.38 -7.01 0.74
CA ILE A 67 -12.05 -6.41 1.89
C ILE A 67 -13.22 -5.52 1.47
N ARG A 68 -14.37 -5.75 2.10
CA ARG A 68 -15.55 -4.89 2.01
C ARG A 68 -15.88 -4.33 3.39
N VAL A 69 -16.03 -3.02 3.48
CA VAL A 69 -16.42 -2.32 4.71
C VAL A 69 -17.90 -1.94 4.62
N LEU A 70 -18.68 -2.30 5.64
CA LEU A 70 -20.09 -1.96 5.74
C LEU A 70 -20.36 -1.24 7.07
N PRO A 71 -21.14 -0.14 7.07
CA PRO A 71 -21.58 0.47 8.31
C PRO A 71 -22.62 -0.44 8.99
N TYR A 72 -22.49 -0.61 10.30
CA TYR A 72 -23.55 -1.25 11.07
C TYR A 72 -24.71 -0.26 11.26
N PRO A 73 -25.97 -0.67 11.03
CA PRO A 73 -27.10 0.25 11.18
C PRO A 73 -27.22 0.71 12.63
N ASN A 74 -27.20 2.03 12.84
CA ASN A 74 -27.36 2.70 14.14
C ASN A 74 -26.23 2.45 15.18
N GLU A 75 -25.04 2.03 14.74
CA GLU A 75 -23.86 1.97 15.61
C GLU A 75 -22.67 2.67 14.93
N ASP A 76 -21.72 3.16 15.74
CA ASP A 76 -20.43 3.67 15.27
C ASP A 76 -19.43 2.54 14.96
N SER A 77 -19.95 1.37 14.58
CA SER A 77 -19.17 0.16 14.28
C SER A 77 -19.20 -0.14 12.79
N MET A 78 -18.06 -0.63 12.26
CA MET A 78 -17.91 -1.04 10.86
C MET A 78 -17.62 -2.53 10.79
N ALA A 79 -18.39 -3.23 9.96
CA ALA A 79 -18.17 -4.65 9.67
C ALA A 79 -17.19 -4.79 8.49
N HIS A 80 -16.11 -5.53 8.71
CA HIS A 80 -15.15 -5.90 7.68
C HIS A 80 -15.46 -7.32 7.18
N ILE A 81 -15.90 -7.43 5.93
CA ILE A 81 -16.17 -8.71 5.27
C ILE A 81 -14.98 -9.02 4.35
N MET A 82 -14.43 -10.22 4.47
CA MET A 82 -13.21 -10.66 3.79
C MET A 82 -13.56 -11.90 2.96
N ASN A 83 -13.62 -11.74 1.63
CA ASN A 83 -14.09 -12.80 0.73
C ASN A 83 -13.00 -13.39 -0.17
N GLY A 84 -11.78 -12.88 -0.07
CA GLY A 84 -10.67 -13.29 -0.92
C GLY A 84 -10.06 -14.64 -0.55
N PHE A 85 -8.91 -14.91 -1.16
CA PHE A 85 -8.14 -16.14 -0.98
C PHE A 85 -7.75 -16.42 0.47
N CYS A 86 -7.67 -15.40 1.32
CA CYS A 86 -7.34 -15.56 2.74
C CYS A 86 -8.28 -16.52 3.47
N LYS A 87 -9.55 -16.65 3.03
CA LYS A 87 -10.56 -17.49 3.67
C LYS A 87 -10.17 -18.98 3.67
N TYR A 88 -9.45 -19.44 2.65
CA TYR A 88 -8.98 -20.82 2.55
C TYR A 88 -7.90 -21.18 3.59
N PHE A 89 -7.24 -20.18 4.15
CA PHE A 89 -6.20 -20.34 5.18
C PHE A 89 -6.72 -20.05 6.60
N GLY A 90 -8.00 -19.72 6.74
CA GLY A 90 -8.67 -19.44 8.01
C GLY A 90 -8.67 -17.97 8.44
N LEU A 91 -9.52 -17.67 9.42
CA LEU A 91 -9.81 -16.31 9.91
C LEU A 91 -8.58 -15.54 10.40
N LYS A 92 -7.64 -16.23 11.08
CA LYS A 92 -6.41 -15.59 11.58
C LYS A 92 -5.55 -15.06 10.44
N THR A 93 -5.47 -15.81 9.34
CA THR A 93 -4.68 -15.42 8.16
C THR A 93 -5.28 -14.20 7.48
N CYS A 94 -6.61 -14.13 7.37
CA CYS A 94 -7.29 -12.94 6.89
C CYS A 94 -7.00 -11.72 7.78
N ALA A 95 -7.11 -11.86 9.11
CA ALA A 95 -6.84 -10.76 10.05
C ALA A 95 -5.40 -10.24 9.94
N VAL A 96 -4.41 -11.14 9.88
CA VAL A 96 -3.00 -10.79 9.67
C VAL A 96 -2.80 -10.11 8.32
N GLY A 97 -3.41 -10.64 7.26
CA GLY A 97 -3.38 -10.03 5.92
C GLY A 97 -3.89 -8.59 5.95
N PHE A 98 -5.01 -8.35 6.64
CA PHE A 98 -5.59 -7.01 6.74
C PHE A 98 -4.74 -6.02 7.52
N SER A 99 -4.14 -6.47 8.64
CA SER A 99 -3.16 -5.66 9.36
C SER A 99 -1.96 -5.29 8.47
N LEU A 100 -1.42 -6.27 7.73
CA LEU A 100 -0.32 -6.04 6.78
C LEU A 100 -0.74 -5.08 5.66
N TYR A 101 -1.97 -5.19 5.16
CA TYR A 101 -2.51 -4.31 4.13
C TYR A 101 -2.58 -2.86 4.61
N LEU A 102 -3.10 -2.62 5.81
CA LEU A 102 -3.15 -1.28 6.41
C LEU A 102 -1.75 -0.71 6.62
N HIS A 103 -0.81 -1.54 7.06
CA HIS A 103 0.59 -1.17 7.24
C HIS A 103 1.22 -0.72 5.92
N THR A 104 1.12 -1.54 4.87
CA THR A 104 1.77 -1.27 3.58
C THR A 104 1.14 -0.10 2.85
N LEU A 105 -0.19 0.04 2.92
CA LEU A 105 -0.92 1.17 2.35
C LEU A 105 -0.56 2.49 3.05
N THR A 106 -0.55 2.51 4.39
CA THR A 106 -0.14 3.70 5.14
C THR A 106 1.30 4.08 4.81
N HIS A 107 2.19 3.09 4.78
CA HIS A 107 3.61 3.33 4.46
C HIS A 107 3.83 3.78 3.01
N SER A 108 3.02 3.32 2.04
CA SER A 108 3.10 3.78 0.66
C SER A 108 2.68 5.26 0.54
N VAL A 109 1.60 5.66 1.23
CA VAL A 109 1.16 7.07 1.27
C VAL A 109 2.23 7.98 1.87
N TRP A 110 2.84 7.60 3.01
CA TRP A 110 3.94 8.38 3.60
C TRP A 110 5.16 8.44 2.68
N SER A 111 5.54 7.31 2.07
CA SER A 111 6.67 7.25 1.14
C SER A 111 6.44 8.13 -0.10
N LEU A 112 5.22 8.19 -0.60
CA LEU A 112 4.83 9.06 -1.71
C LEU A 112 4.93 10.53 -1.31
N LEU A 113 4.40 10.91 -0.15
CA LEU A 113 4.47 12.27 0.38
C LEU A 113 5.93 12.74 0.54
N ILE A 114 6.79 11.89 1.12
CA ILE A 114 8.22 12.18 1.27
C ILE A 114 8.89 12.33 -0.09
N SER A 115 8.54 11.49 -1.06
CA SER A 115 9.09 11.57 -2.42
C SER A 115 8.76 12.92 -3.09
N PHE A 116 7.51 13.40 -2.95
CA PHE A 116 7.12 14.72 -3.44
C PHE A 116 7.82 15.85 -2.67
N ALA A 117 7.87 15.77 -1.34
CA ALA A 117 8.53 16.77 -0.50
C ALA A 117 10.02 16.90 -0.83
N TYR A 118 10.72 15.76 -1.03
CA TYR A 118 12.12 15.72 -1.43
C TYR A 118 12.35 16.46 -2.76
N ARG A 119 11.51 16.17 -3.77
CA ARG A 119 11.60 16.80 -5.09
C ARG A 119 11.25 18.29 -5.05
N TYR A 120 10.38 18.71 -4.14
CA TYR A 120 10.08 20.11 -3.94
C TYR A 120 11.26 20.85 -3.28
N LEU A 121 11.84 20.30 -2.22
CA LEU A 121 12.90 20.95 -1.44
C LEU A 121 14.23 21.06 -2.19
N ILE A 122 14.52 20.14 -3.12
CA ILE A 122 15.73 20.23 -3.94
C ILE A 122 15.69 21.45 -4.89
N LEU A 123 14.51 21.93 -5.27
CA LEU A 123 14.36 23.16 -6.08
C LEU A 123 14.79 24.41 -5.30
N PHE A 124 14.77 24.36 -3.97
CA PHE A 124 15.22 25.44 -3.08
C PHE A 124 16.67 25.24 -2.59
N ASN A 125 17.49 24.51 -3.35
CA ASN A 125 18.90 24.24 -3.03
C ASN A 125 19.14 23.57 -1.66
N THR A 126 18.14 22.88 -1.11
CA THR A 126 18.32 22.08 0.11
C THR A 126 19.06 20.79 -0.23
N SER A 127 20.23 20.58 0.38
CA SER A 127 21.00 19.34 0.20
C SER A 127 20.64 18.34 1.30
N PHE A 128 20.13 17.17 0.89
CA PHE A 128 19.82 16.08 1.80
C PHE A 128 20.94 15.05 1.81
N THR A 129 21.36 14.65 3.02
CA THR A 129 22.27 13.51 3.18
C THR A 129 21.49 12.20 3.20
N ARG A 130 22.15 11.09 2.82
CA ARG A 130 21.51 9.76 2.81
C ARG A 130 20.98 9.37 4.20
N LYS A 131 21.70 9.75 5.26
CA LYS A 131 21.32 9.49 6.65
C LYS A 131 19.95 10.09 6.98
N ASN A 132 19.69 11.32 6.54
CA ASN A 132 18.42 11.99 6.78
C ASN A 132 17.26 11.27 6.07
N ILE A 133 17.47 10.79 4.84
CA ILE A 133 16.44 10.04 4.11
C ILE A 133 16.12 8.71 4.81
N PHE A 134 17.14 7.95 5.21
CA PHE A 134 16.92 6.71 5.95
C PHE A 134 16.21 6.95 7.30
N LEU A 135 16.56 8.04 8.00
CA LEU A 135 15.91 8.41 9.25
C LEU A 135 14.43 8.74 9.02
N VAL A 136 14.10 9.50 7.97
CA VAL A 136 12.69 9.82 7.64
C VAL A 136 11.90 8.58 7.24
N ILE A 137 12.47 7.68 6.43
CA ILE A 137 11.83 6.39 6.10
C ILE A 137 11.56 5.59 7.38
N PHE A 138 12.56 5.48 8.25
CA PHE A 138 12.44 4.75 9.52
C PHE A 138 11.41 5.39 10.45
N ALA A 139 11.37 6.73 10.53
CA ALA A 139 10.38 7.46 11.32
C ALA A 139 8.95 7.23 10.82
N CYS A 140 8.74 7.16 9.50
CA CYS A 140 7.44 6.85 8.91
C CYS A 140 7.06 5.37 8.97
N TYR A 141 8.02 4.47 9.17
CA TYR A 141 7.78 3.05 9.41
C TYR A 141 7.21 2.75 10.81
N ILE A 142 7.59 3.54 11.83
CA ILE A 142 7.17 3.28 13.22
C ILE A 142 5.63 3.35 13.40
N PRO A 143 4.92 4.40 12.95
CA PRO A 143 3.47 4.49 13.09
C PRO A 143 2.74 3.35 12.36
N SER A 144 3.17 3.01 11.15
CA SER A 144 2.56 1.93 10.39
C SER A 144 2.84 0.57 11.03
N PHE A 145 4.02 0.36 11.64
CA PHE A 145 4.34 -0.88 12.34
C PHE A 145 3.51 -1.04 13.61
N ILE A 146 3.30 0.03 14.38
CA ILE A 146 2.40 0.02 15.54
C ILE A 146 0.99 -0.38 15.10
N GLN A 147 0.50 0.20 14.00
CA GLN A 147 -0.81 -0.14 13.41
C GLN A 147 -0.91 -1.60 12.94
N ALA A 148 0.20 -2.23 12.55
CA ALA A 148 0.22 -3.64 12.17
C ALA A 148 0.10 -4.58 13.38
N VAL A 149 0.65 -4.19 14.53
CA VAL A 149 0.72 -5.03 15.74
C VAL A 149 -0.52 -4.86 16.62
N SER A 150 -1.16 -3.69 16.57
CA SER A 150 -2.43 -3.38 17.26
C SER A 150 -3.62 -4.09 16.64
#